data_AF-A0A4Q3JV81-F1
#
_entry.id   AF-A0A4Q3JV81-F1
#
_cell.length_a   1.000
_cell.length_b   1.000
_cell.length_c   1.000
_cell.angle_alpha   90.00
_cell.angle_beta   90.00
_cell.angle_gamma   90.00
#
_symmetry.space_group_name_H-M   'P 1'
#
loop_
_entity.id
_entity.type
_entity.pdbx_description
1 polymer ?
#
loop_
_entity_poly.entity_id
_entity_poly.type
_entity_poly.pdbx_seq_one_letter_code
_entity_poly.pdbx_strand_id
1 'polypeptide(L)'
;MESLGVILVAAEVRVAALSALIDDLKNTPAPAALGGSWMDNTTIVLFSEFGRTPRFNPYGGRDHHFTNSCLLVGAGVQPGVVGASSETGGQQPLTFDFDQQAVRLEGPPTASLRQRHITPADIGATLLASAGLDYGIYRDGLPLWSALTAKPY
;
A
#
# COMPACT_ATOMS: atom_id res chain seq x y z
N MET A 1 40.52 -3.10 -20.05
CA MET A 1 39.96 -4.17 -19.20
C MET A 1 38.62 -3.68 -18.72
N GLU A 2 37.58 -4.29 -19.28
CA GLU A 2 36.18 -3.91 -19.20
C GLU A 2 35.50 -4.47 -17.94
N SER A 3 34.31 -3.90 -17.70
CA SER A 3 33.16 -4.42 -16.95
C SER A 3 33.02 -4.03 -15.47
N LEU A 4 32.32 -2.91 -15.25
CA LEU A 4 31.43 -2.72 -14.10
C LEU A 4 29.99 -2.78 -14.63
N GLY A 5 29.42 -3.98 -14.69
CA GLY A 5 28.01 -4.18 -14.97
C GLY A 5 27.23 -4.24 -13.66
N VAL A 6 26.59 -3.13 -13.28
CA VAL A 6 25.56 -3.13 -12.23
C VAL A 6 24.24 -3.53 -12.89
N ILE A 7 23.74 -4.71 -12.56
CA ILE A 7 22.37 -5.13 -12.88
C ILE A 7 21.43 -4.42 -11.91
N LEU A 8 20.72 -3.39 -12.38
CA LEU A 8 19.54 -2.84 -11.71
C LEU A 8 18.41 -2.50 -12.69
N VAL A 9 18.19 -3.34 -13.71
CA VAL A 9 17.10 -3.12 -14.68
C VAL A 9 15.85 -3.91 -14.27
N ALA A 10 15.10 -3.41 -13.28
CA ALA A 10 13.70 -3.80 -13.04
C ALA A 10 12.95 -2.88 -12.07
N ALA A 11 13.61 -2.39 -11.00
CA ALA A 11 12.97 -1.53 -9.99
C ALA A 11 13.05 -0.03 -10.36
N GLU A 12 14.18 0.41 -10.90
CA GLU A 12 14.45 1.82 -11.19
C GLU A 12 13.54 2.38 -12.30
N VAL A 13 13.32 1.60 -13.36
CA VAL A 13 12.41 1.96 -14.47
C VAL A 13 10.97 2.14 -13.98
N ARG A 14 10.54 1.37 -12.97
CA ARG A 14 9.15 1.41 -12.46
C ARG A 14 8.90 2.59 -11.53
N VAL A 15 9.90 2.96 -10.70
CA VAL A 15 9.80 4.15 -9.84
C VAL A 15 9.87 5.42 -10.67
N ALA A 16 10.73 5.48 -11.69
CA ALA A 16 10.81 6.62 -12.60
C ALA A 16 9.49 6.83 -13.37
N ALA A 17 8.87 5.75 -13.87
CA ALA A 17 7.58 5.84 -14.56
C ALA A 17 6.45 6.31 -13.63
N LEU A 18 6.41 5.81 -12.38
CA LEU A 18 5.45 6.28 -11.39
C LEU A 18 5.66 7.77 -11.06
N SER A 19 6.91 8.20 -10.89
CA SER A 19 7.23 9.62 -10.66
C SER A 19 6.76 10.49 -11.83
N ALA A 20 7.07 10.09 -13.06
CA ALA A 20 6.66 10.82 -14.25
C ALA A 20 5.12 10.93 -14.35
N LEU A 21 4.39 9.86 -14.03
CA LEU A 21 2.92 9.90 -13.97
C LEU A 21 2.43 10.87 -12.90
N ILE A 22 3.00 10.83 -11.69
CA ILE A 22 2.61 11.74 -10.61
C ILE A 22 2.88 13.20 -11.00
N ASP A 23 4.02 13.47 -11.63
CA ASP A 23 4.39 14.81 -12.08
C ASP A 23 3.46 15.31 -13.19
N ASP A 24 3.08 14.45 -14.13
CA ASP A 24 2.09 14.76 -15.17
C ASP A 24 0.71 15.11 -14.57
N LEU A 25 0.22 14.29 -13.63
CA LEU A 25 -1.07 14.53 -12.97
C LEU A 25 -1.08 15.80 -12.13
N LYS A 26 0.04 16.16 -11.49
CA LYS A 26 0.19 17.41 -10.72
C LYS A 26 0.17 18.64 -11.62
N ASN A 27 0.79 18.54 -12.80
CA ASN A 27 0.93 19.66 -13.72
C ASN A 27 -0.23 19.79 -14.72
N THR A 28 -1.14 18.82 -14.76
CA THR A 28 -2.32 18.84 -15.63
C THR A 28 -3.53 19.36 -14.86
N PRO A 29 -4.13 20.50 -15.27
CA PRO A 29 -5.37 21.00 -14.66
C PRO A 29 -6.53 20.01 -14.83
N ALA A 30 -7.30 19.81 -13.75
CA ALA A 30 -8.54 19.06 -13.83
C ALA A 30 -9.66 19.92 -14.47
N PRO A 31 -10.73 19.31 -14.99
CA PRO A 31 -11.92 20.03 -15.42
C PRO A 31 -12.45 20.97 -14.33
N ALA A 32 -13.01 22.11 -14.74
CA ALA A 32 -13.48 23.15 -13.82
C ALA A 32 -14.47 22.66 -12.75
N ALA A 33 -15.26 21.62 -13.07
CA ALA A 33 -16.22 21.02 -12.13
C ALA A 33 -15.55 20.28 -10.95
N LEU A 34 -14.31 19.80 -11.13
CA LEU A 34 -13.53 19.14 -10.09
C LEU A 34 -12.60 20.13 -9.37
N GLY A 35 -12.03 21.08 -10.11
CA GLY A 35 -11.07 22.06 -9.61
C GLY A 35 -9.69 21.46 -9.31
N GLY A 36 -8.68 22.31 -9.19
CA GLY A 36 -7.30 21.90 -8.93
C GLY A 36 -6.64 21.14 -10.10
N SER A 37 -5.70 20.26 -9.77
CA SER A 37 -5.01 19.37 -10.70
C SER A 37 -5.67 17.99 -10.76
N TRP A 38 -5.30 17.17 -11.74
CA TRP A 38 -5.72 15.77 -11.76
C TRP A 38 -5.22 14.99 -10.53
N MET A 39 -4.04 15.32 -10.00
CA MET A 39 -3.51 14.68 -8.80
C MET A 39 -4.40 14.90 -7.58
N ASP A 40 -5.01 16.08 -7.44
CA ASP A 40 -5.91 16.42 -6.33
C ASP A 40 -7.22 15.60 -6.34
N ASN A 41 -7.53 14.98 -7.48
CA ASN A 41 -8.76 14.23 -7.73
C ASN A 41 -8.50 12.73 -8.03
N THR A 42 -7.25 12.26 -7.95
CA THR A 42 -6.86 10.90 -8.29
C THR A 42 -6.19 10.21 -7.12
N THR A 43 -6.64 9.00 -6.79
CA THR A 43 -5.94 8.09 -5.88
C THR A 43 -5.25 6.99 -6.70
N ILE A 44 -3.93 6.86 -6.55
CA ILE A 44 -3.11 5.83 -7.19
C ILE A 44 -2.90 4.70 -6.20
N VAL A 45 -3.08 3.46 -6.68
CA VAL A 45 -2.86 2.23 -5.92
C VAL A 45 -1.82 1.40 -6.64
N LEU A 46 -0.73 1.11 -5.96
CA LEU A 46 0.34 0.27 -6.49
C LEU A 46 0.60 -0.90 -5.54
N PHE A 47 0.47 -2.11 -6.05
CA PHE A 47 0.80 -3.34 -5.32
C PHE A 47 1.24 -4.42 -6.31
N SER A 48 1.84 -5.48 -5.80
CA SER A 48 2.16 -6.69 -6.57
C SER A 48 1.15 -7.79 -6.24
N GLU A 49 0.72 -8.57 -7.23
CA GLU A 49 -0.11 -9.76 -7.00
C GLU A 49 0.66 -10.88 -6.27
N PHE A 50 2.00 -10.92 -6.42
CA PHE A 50 2.87 -11.91 -5.80
C PHE A 50 3.94 -11.24 -4.93
N GLY A 51 3.98 -11.62 -3.65
CA GLY A 51 5.06 -11.26 -2.75
C GLY A 51 6.31 -12.10 -3.00
N ARG A 52 7.48 -11.51 -2.73
CA ARG A 52 8.78 -12.19 -2.80
C ARG A 52 9.53 -12.02 -1.49
N THR A 53 10.29 -13.04 -1.09
CA THR A 53 11.10 -12.95 0.12
C THR A 53 12.03 -11.74 0.07
N PRO A 54 12.22 -11.01 1.17
CA PRO A 54 13.17 -9.89 1.20
C PRO A 54 14.62 -10.33 1.01
N ARG A 55 14.93 -11.60 1.33
CA ARG A 55 16.26 -12.21 1.19
C ARG A 55 16.34 -13.04 -0.08
N PHE A 56 17.56 -13.12 -0.64
CA PHE A 56 17.87 -14.04 -1.73
C PHE A 56 17.94 -15.47 -1.22
N ASN A 57 17.48 -16.41 -2.04
CA ASN A 57 17.63 -17.84 -1.81
C ASN A 57 19.04 -18.32 -2.26
N PRO A 58 19.45 -19.57 -1.95
CA PRO A 58 20.76 -20.10 -2.31
C PRO A 58 21.07 -20.11 -3.82
N TYR A 59 20.06 -19.96 -4.68
CA TYR A 59 20.18 -19.92 -6.13
C TYR A 59 20.25 -18.49 -6.69
N GLY A 60 20.33 -17.47 -5.83
CA GLY A 60 20.38 -16.05 -6.23
C GLY A 60 19.03 -15.46 -6.65
N GLY A 61 17.92 -16.19 -6.46
CA GLY A 61 16.55 -15.74 -6.71
C GLY A 61 15.82 -15.28 -5.44
N ARG A 62 14.51 -15.05 -5.53
CA ARG A 62 13.63 -14.79 -4.38
C ARG A 62 12.44 -15.75 -4.38
N ASP A 63 12.08 -16.25 -3.21
CA ASP A 63 11.02 -17.25 -3.07
C ASP A 63 9.64 -16.59 -2.98
N HIS A 64 8.58 -17.39 -3.16
CA HIS A 64 7.20 -16.94 -2.95
C HIS A 64 6.97 -16.55 -1.50
N HIS A 65 6.23 -15.46 -1.30
CA HIS A 65 6.06 -14.87 0.00
C HIS A 65 4.67 -14.30 0.20
N PHE A 66 4.12 -14.48 1.41
CA PHE A 66 2.79 -13.98 1.76
C PHE A 66 2.79 -12.50 2.16
N THR A 67 3.92 -12.00 2.69
CA THR A 67 4.06 -10.58 3.08
C THR A 67 4.39 -9.74 1.87
N ASN A 68 3.69 -8.61 1.74
CA ASN A 68 3.81 -7.67 0.64
C ASN A 68 3.62 -6.23 1.13
N SER A 69 3.87 -5.25 0.26
CA SER A 69 3.55 -3.84 0.50
C SER A 69 2.59 -3.32 -0.57
N CYS A 70 1.82 -2.30 -0.19
CA CYS A 70 0.96 -1.54 -1.08
C CYS A 70 1.25 -0.06 -0.85
N LEU A 71 1.34 0.69 -1.95
CA LEU A 71 1.50 2.13 -1.94
C LEU A 71 0.18 2.77 -2.38
N LEU A 72 -0.31 3.70 -1.56
CA LEU A 72 -1.43 4.59 -1.85
C LEU A 72 -0.89 6.02 -1.97
N VAL A 73 -1.27 6.74 -3.01
CA VAL A 73 -0.83 8.14 -3.23
C VAL A 73 -1.97 8.96 -3.84
N GLY A 74 -2.14 10.20 -3.40
CA GLY A 74 -3.01 11.17 -4.06
C GLY A 74 -4.21 11.57 -3.25
N ALA A 75 -5.31 11.89 -3.94
CA ALA A 75 -6.53 12.40 -3.35
C ALA A 75 -6.99 11.53 -2.17
N GLY A 76 -7.32 12.19 -1.06
CA GLY A 76 -7.85 11.51 0.13
C GLY A 76 -6.84 10.66 0.92
N VAL A 77 -5.57 10.56 0.51
CA VAL A 77 -4.56 9.73 1.17
C VAL A 77 -3.69 10.55 2.12
N GLN A 78 -3.53 10.07 3.34
CA GLN A 78 -2.67 10.64 4.37
C GLN A 78 -1.22 10.14 4.19
N PRO A 79 -0.19 11.01 4.20
CA PRO A 79 1.21 10.57 4.24
C PRO A 79 1.51 9.79 5.52
N GLY A 80 2.16 8.63 5.36
CA GLY A 80 2.57 7.80 6.49
C GLY A 80 2.82 6.35 6.11
N VAL A 81 2.99 5.51 7.14
CA VAL A 81 3.09 4.06 7.01
C VAL A 81 1.97 3.43 7.84
N VAL A 82 1.23 2.52 7.24
CA VAL A 82 0.18 1.74 7.90
C VAL A 82 0.56 0.26 7.82
N GLY A 83 0.52 -0.42 8.96
CA GLY A 83 1.01 -1.79 9.06
C GLY A 83 2.52 -1.86 9.27
N ALA A 84 3.01 -3.08 9.52
CA ALA A 84 4.42 -3.37 9.67
C ALA A 84 4.69 -4.87 9.42
N SER A 85 5.96 -5.23 9.34
CA SER A 85 6.42 -6.61 9.30
C SER A 85 7.49 -6.84 10.37
N SER A 86 7.73 -8.11 10.72
CA SER A 86 8.69 -8.52 11.74
C SER A 86 10.10 -7.95 11.51
N GLU A 87 10.78 -7.52 12.57
CA GLU A 87 12.16 -6.99 12.51
C GLU A 87 13.18 -7.97 11.94
N THR A 88 12.91 -9.28 12.00
CA THR A 88 13.73 -10.34 11.40
C THR A 88 13.61 -10.38 9.87
N GLY A 89 14.00 -9.29 9.22
CA GLY A 89 14.05 -9.16 7.76
C GLY A 89 12.68 -9.07 7.08
N GLY A 90 11.64 -8.60 7.76
CA GLY A 90 10.31 -8.35 7.17
C GLY A 90 9.56 -9.60 6.71
N GLN A 91 9.87 -10.76 7.30
CA GLN A 91 9.38 -12.05 6.84
C GLN A 91 7.88 -12.26 7.12
N GLN A 92 7.36 -11.76 8.24
CA GLN A 92 5.95 -11.94 8.60
C GLN A 92 5.27 -10.58 8.75
N PRO A 93 4.03 -10.42 8.27
CA PRO A 93 3.26 -9.22 8.58
C PRO A 93 2.92 -9.23 10.07
N LEU A 94 2.86 -8.05 10.67
CA LEU A 94 2.40 -7.90 12.05
C LEU A 94 0.87 -7.73 12.07
N THR A 95 0.28 -8.05 13.22
CA THR A 95 -1.16 -7.85 13.44
C THR A 95 -1.48 -6.36 13.45
N PHE A 96 -2.54 -5.98 12.76
CA PHE A 96 -3.10 -4.63 12.79
C PHE A 96 -4.41 -4.64 13.57
N ASP A 97 -4.55 -3.68 14.48
CA ASP A 97 -5.79 -3.44 15.22
C ASP A 97 -6.59 -2.36 14.48
N PHE A 98 -7.71 -2.77 13.89
CA PHE A 98 -8.56 -1.89 13.08
C PHE A 98 -9.40 -0.94 13.95
N ASP A 99 -9.55 -1.20 15.24
CA ASP A 99 -10.22 -0.26 16.17
C ASP A 99 -9.26 0.85 16.58
N GLN A 100 -7.99 0.50 16.85
CA GLN A 100 -6.96 1.46 17.24
C GLN A 100 -6.26 2.11 16.03
N GLN A 101 -6.47 1.57 14.82
CA GLN A 101 -5.79 1.99 13.58
C GLN A 101 -4.25 1.94 13.71
N ALA A 102 -3.74 0.93 14.41
CA ALA A 102 -2.33 0.80 14.78
C ALA A 102 -1.83 -0.65 14.71
N VAL A 103 -0.52 -0.80 14.52
CA VAL A 103 0.15 -2.10 14.59
C VAL A 103 0.21 -2.57 16.04
N ARG A 104 -0.15 -3.83 16.26
CA ARG A 104 0.01 -4.50 17.54
C ARG A 104 1.36 -5.20 17.57
N LEU A 105 2.26 -4.74 18.43
CA LEU A 105 3.62 -5.27 18.57
C LEU A 105 3.69 -6.54 19.45
N GLU A 106 2.67 -6.82 20.26
CA GLU A 106 2.68 -7.92 21.22
C GLU A 106 1.40 -8.74 21.25
N GLY A 107 1.56 -10.06 21.39
CA GLY A 107 0.48 -11.04 21.56
C GLY A 107 0.08 -11.75 20.25
N PRO A 108 -0.43 -12.98 20.34
CA PRO A 108 -0.88 -13.70 19.15
C PRO A 108 -2.03 -12.95 18.46
N PRO A 109 -2.21 -13.11 17.14
CA PRO A 109 -3.44 -12.72 16.48
C PRO A 109 -4.62 -13.27 17.29
N THR A 110 -5.58 -12.42 17.61
CA THR A 110 -6.77 -12.90 18.30
C THR A 110 -7.69 -13.55 17.27
N ALA A 111 -8.69 -14.31 17.71
CA ALA A 111 -9.74 -14.78 16.81
C ALA A 111 -10.63 -13.63 16.26
N SER A 112 -10.27 -12.38 16.53
CA SER A 112 -11.01 -11.20 16.09
C SER A 112 -10.73 -10.90 14.62
N LEU A 113 -11.79 -10.68 13.85
CA LEU A 113 -11.71 -10.13 12.49
C LEU A 113 -11.16 -8.70 12.46
N ARG A 114 -11.09 -8.02 13.62
CA ARG A 114 -10.61 -6.65 13.79
C ARG A 114 -9.18 -6.55 14.31
N GLN A 115 -8.54 -7.68 14.63
CA GLN A 115 -7.14 -7.75 15.04
C GLN A 115 -6.43 -8.85 14.25
N ARG A 116 -6.06 -8.54 13.02
CA ARG A 116 -5.50 -9.49 12.05
C ARG A 116 -4.51 -8.80 11.10
N HIS A 117 -3.89 -9.56 10.21
CA HIS A 117 -3.10 -8.97 9.13
C HIS A 117 -4.00 -8.15 8.19
N ILE A 118 -3.43 -7.08 7.64
CA ILE A 118 -4.04 -6.32 6.54
C ILE A 118 -4.06 -7.19 5.29
N THR A 119 -5.16 -7.14 4.56
CA THR A 119 -5.43 -7.93 3.35
C THR A 119 -5.78 -7.02 2.17
N PRO A 120 -5.78 -7.53 0.93
CA PRO A 120 -6.25 -6.75 -0.22
C PRO A 120 -7.70 -6.25 -0.10
N ALA A 121 -8.56 -6.97 0.62
CA ALA A 121 -9.94 -6.54 0.87
C ALA A 121 -10.01 -5.25 1.71
N ASP A 122 -9.05 -5.04 2.61
CA ASP A 122 -8.96 -3.81 3.40
C ASP A 122 -8.52 -2.62 2.56
N ILE A 123 -7.60 -2.86 1.60
CA ILE A 123 -7.20 -1.83 0.64
C ILE A 123 -8.40 -1.44 -0.22
N GLY A 124 -9.14 -2.41 -0.75
CA GLY A 124 -10.37 -2.17 -1.50
C GLY A 124 -11.42 -1.41 -0.71
N ALA A 125 -11.66 -1.80 0.55
CA ALA A 125 -12.57 -1.10 1.44
C ALA A 125 -12.10 0.34 1.73
N THR A 126 -10.80 0.55 1.90
CA THR A 126 -10.19 1.88 2.10
C THR A 126 -10.42 2.79 0.90
N LEU A 127 -10.32 2.28 -0.33
CA LEU A 127 -10.55 3.08 -1.55
C LEU A 127 -12.01 3.47 -1.75
N LEU A 128 -12.93 2.54 -1.49
CA LEU A 128 -14.36 2.85 -1.55
C LEU A 128 -14.73 3.86 -0.46
N ALA A 129 -14.23 3.65 0.76
CA ALA A 129 -14.41 4.56 1.87
C ALA A 129 -13.84 5.96 1.59
N SER A 130 -12.66 6.08 0.96
CA SER A 130 -12.08 7.38 0.61
C SER A 130 -12.91 8.14 -0.42
N ALA A 131 -13.65 7.43 -1.26
CA ALA A 131 -14.60 8.01 -2.21
C ALA A 131 -16.02 8.23 -1.62
N GLY A 132 -16.23 7.96 -0.32
CA GLY A 132 -17.54 8.05 0.32
C GLY A 132 -18.54 6.98 -0.16
N LEU A 133 -18.04 5.88 -0.74
CA LEU A 133 -18.85 4.78 -1.26
C LEU A 133 -18.99 3.67 -0.22
N ASP A 134 -20.09 2.92 -0.33
CA ASP A 134 -20.27 1.69 0.45
C ASP A 134 -19.19 0.67 0.07
N TYR A 135 -18.56 0.09 1.09
CA TYR A 135 -17.51 -0.91 0.96
C TYR A 135 -17.98 -2.32 1.34
N GLY A 136 -19.28 -2.53 1.57
CA GLY A 136 -19.87 -3.83 1.94
C GLY A 136 -19.64 -4.96 0.93
N ILE A 137 -19.20 -4.66 -0.30
CA ILE A 137 -18.74 -5.66 -1.27
C ILE A 137 -17.53 -6.45 -0.76
N TYR A 138 -16.70 -5.84 0.10
CA TYR A 138 -15.63 -6.51 0.81
C TYR A 138 -16.15 -7.04 2.14
N ARG A 139 -16.70 -8.25 2.14
CA ARG A 139 -17.36 -8.90 3.29
C ARG A 139 -16.66 -8.67 4.64
N ASP A 140 -15.34 -8.87 4.67
CA ASP A 140 -14.51 -8.73 5.88
C ASP A 140 -13.53 -7.55 5.78
N GLY A 141 -13.66 -6.72 4.74
CA GLY A 141 -12.79 -5.58 4.47
C GLY A 141 -13.09 -4.43 5.42
N LEU A 142 -12.05 -3.96 6.12
CA LEU A 142 -12.15 -2.85 7.06
C LEU A 142 -11.25 -1.71 6.57
N PRO A 143 -11.78 -0.47 6.43
CA PRO A 143 -10.96 0.63 5.98
C PRO A 143 -9.80 0.95 6.94
N LEU A 144 -8.66 1.28 6.35
CA LEU A 144 -7.48 1.80 7.01
C LEU A 144 -7.60 3.32 7.15
N TRP A 145 -8.43 3.78 8.08
CA TRP A 145 -8.65 5.21 8.34
C TRP A 145 -7.38 6.00 8.68
N SER A 146 -6.32 5.36 9.20
CA SER A 146 -5.01 6.01 9.36
C SER A 146 -4.31 6.32 8.05
N ALA A 147 -4.73 5.72 6.92
CA ALA A 147 -4.25 6.01 5.58
C ALA A 147 -5.04 7.11 4.86
N LEU A 148 -6.14 7.61 5.44
CA LEU A 148 -7.04 8.57 4.80
C LEU A 148 -7.04 9.92 5.50
N THR A 149 -7.23 10.99 4.72
CA THR A 149 -7.39 12.36 5.25
C THR A 149 -8.76 12.57 5.88
N ALA A 150 -9.80 11.91 5.37
CA ALA A 150 -11.14 11.89 5.93
C ALA A 150 -11.35 10.63 6.76
N LYS A 151 -11.80 10.79 8.00
CA LYS A 151 -12.15 9.71 8.92
C LYS A 151 -13.66 9.73 9.18
N PRO A 152 -14.30 8.57 9.42
CA PRO A 152 -15.76 8.47 9.58
C PRO A 152 -16.25 8.99 10.95
N TYR A 153 -15.38 9.60 11.75
CA TYR A 153 -15.68 10.17 13.07
C TYR A 153 -14.90 11.46 13.27
#